data_AF-A0AAU3CNV8-F1
#
_entry.id   AF-A0AAU3CNV8-F1
#
_cell.length_a   1.000
_cell.length_b   1.000
_cell.length_c   1.000
_cell.angle_alpha   90.00
_cell.angle_beta   90.00
_cell.angle_gamma   90.00
#
_symmetry.space_group_name_H-M   'P 1'
#
loop_
_entity.id
_entity.type
_entity.pdbx_description
1 polymer ?
#
loop_
_entity_poly.entity_id
_entity_poly.type
_entity_poly.pdbx_seq_one_letter_code
_entity_poly.pdbx_strand_id
1 'polypeptide(L)'
;MQEAHAAYAHAYRVKHLGEQADTWYQASRLTEYIAAVRDHATSLPPGQERTVEAWLAFADAHLQHLTESVSAPKLPTPPKPDSDDLKPFLGHWSPYGPRSY
;
A
#
# COMPACT_ATOMS: atom_id res chain seq x y z
N MET A 1 18.45 -21.49 9.93
CA MET A 1 16.97 -21.45 10.06
C MET A 1 16.47 -20.15 10.70
N GLN A 2 16.95 -19.77 11.89
CA GLN A 2 16.52 -18.51 12.54
C GLN A 2 16.83 -17.26 11.70
N GLU A 3 17.99 -17.22 11.04
CA GLU A 3 18.38 -16.14 10.12
C GLU A 3 17.46 -16.04 8.89
N ALA A 4 17.10 -17.17 8.28
CA ALA A 4 16.18 -17.20 7.12
C ALA A 4 14.78 -16.72 7.50
N HIS A 5 14.28 -17.09 8.69
CA HIS A 5 12.99 -16.59 9.20
C HIS A 5 13.03 -15.07 9.48
N ALA A 6 14.15 -14.57 10.03
CA ALA A 6 14.34 -13.13 10.25
C ALA A 6 14.41 -12.36 8.93
N ALA A 7 15.11 -12.91 7.92
CA ALA A 7 15.20 -12.33 6.58
C ALA A 7 13.84 -12.30 5.87
N TYR A 8 13.06 -13.39 5.94
CA TYR A 8 11.69 -13.43 5.44
C TYR A 8 10.79 -12.39 6.13
N ALA A 9 10.82 -12.33 7.46
CA ALA A 9 10.03 -11.38 8.22
C ALA A 9 10.40 -9.92 7.89
N HIS A 10 11.68 -9.65 7.65
CA HIS A 10 12.16 -8.34 7.23
C HIS A 10 11.69 -8.00 5.82
N ALA A 11 11.86 -8.90 4.85
CA ALA A 11 11.42 -8.69 3.47
C ALA A 11 9.90 -8.46 3.38
N TYR A 12 9.11 -9.23 4.13
CA TYR A 12 7.66 -9.05 4.24
C TYR A 12 7.29 -7.66 4.76
N ARG A 13 7.93 -7.22 5.85
CA ARG A 13 7.68 -5.89 6.43
C ARG A 13 8.08 -4.75 5.50
N VAL A 14 9.23 -4.85 4.83
CA VAL A 14 9.69 -3.84 3.87
C VAL A 14 8.73 -3.73 2.70
N LYS A 15 8.27 -4.86 2.14
CA LYS A 15 7.28 -4.87 1.06
C LYS A 15 5.99 -4.16 1.46
N HIS A 16 5.40 -4.56 2.57
CA HIS A 16 4.14 -3.98 3.04
C HIS A 16 4.27 -2.52 3.50
N LEU A 17 5.44 -2.11 4.00
CA LEU A 17 5.73 -0.71 4.27
C LEU A 17 5.76 0.11 2.97
N GLY A 18 6.34 -0.44 1.90
CA GLY A 18 6.28 0.18 0.57
C GLY A 18 4.86 0.36 0.07
N GLU A 19 4.01 -0.67 0.17
CA GLU A 19 2.59 -0.61 -0.20
C GLU A 19 1.82 0.45 0.61
N GLN A 20 2.10 0.55 1.92
CA GLN A 20 1.53 1.60 2.77
C GLN A 20 1.97 3.01 2.33
N ALA A 21 3.26 3.18 2.01
CA ALA A 21 3.81 4.46 1.54
C ALA A 21 3.25 4.87 0.17
N ASP A 22 3.10 3.92 -0.76
CA ASP A 22 2.52 4.15 -2.08
C ASP A 22 1.05 4.58 -1.97
N THR A 23 0.28 3.91 -1.10
CA THR A 23 -1.12 4.26 -0.85
C THR A 23 -1.24 5.67 -0.24
N TRP A 24 -0.36 6.00 0.72
CA TRP A 24 -0.29 7.35 1.29
C TRP A 24 0.02 8.40 0.22
N TYR A 25 1.03 8.15 -0.61
CA TYR A 25 1.44 9.07 -1.67
C TYR A 25 0.33 9.28 -2.71
N GLN A 26 -0.39 8.21 -3.07
CA GLN A 26 -1.56 8.29 -3.95
C GLN A 26 -2.66 9.17 -3.34
N ALA A 27 -2.99 8.98 -2.05
CA ALA A 27 -4.00 9.77 -1.36
C ALA A 27 -3.61 11.26 -1.29
N SER A 28 -2.35 11.57 -0.99
CA SER A 28 -1.83 12.95 -0.98
C SER A 28 -1.95 13.60 -2.36
N ARG A 29 -1.53 12.91 -3.43
CA ARG A 29 -1.65 13.42 -4.81
C ARG A 29 -3.09 13.65 -5.24
N LEU A 30 -4.00 12.74 -4.88
CA LEU A 30 -5.43 12.87 -5.17
C LEU A 30 -6.03 14.07 -4.43
N THR A 31 -5.61 14.32 -3.18
CA THR A 31 -6.06 15.48 -2.41
C THR A 31 -5.72 16.79 -3.12
N GLU A 32 -4.47 16.94 -3.57
CA GLU A 32 -4.03 18.13 -4.32
C GLU A 32 -4.78 18.29 -5.64
N TYR A 33 -4.97 17.20 -6.38
CA TYR A 33 -5.67 17.23 -7.65
C TYR A 33 -7.15 17.60 -7.48
N ILE A 34 -7.84 17.01 -6.51
CA ILE A 34 -9.25 17.33 -6.22
C ILE A 34 -9.39 18.80 -5.80
N ALA A 35 -8.46 19.33 -4.99
CA ALA A 35 -8.44 20.74 -4.64
C ALA A 35 -8.31 21.64 -5.88
N ALA A 36 -7.38 21.33 -6.79
CA ALA A 36 -7.21 22.09 -8.03
C ALA A 36 -8.46 22.02 -8.94
N VAL A 37 -9.13 20.87 -9.01
CA VAL A 37 -10.38 20.73 -9.78
C VAL A 37 -11.53 21.52 -9.14
N ARG A 38 -11.63 21.55 -7.80
CA ARG A 38 -12.61 22.41 -7.11
C ARG A 38 -12.39 23.88 -7.41
N ASP A 39 -11.14 24.34 -7.36
CA ASP A 39 -10.80 25.72 -7.69
C ASP A 39 -11.18 26.05 -9.14
N HIS A 40 -10.89 25.14 -10.08
CA HIS A 40 -11.29 25.30 -11.47
C HIS A 40 -12.82 25.33 -11.65
N ALA A 41 -13.55 24.51 -10.89
CA ALA A 41 -15.01 24.45 -10.94
C ALA A 41 -15.68 25.79 -10.61
N THR A 42 -15.08 26.58 -9.72
CA THR A 42 -15.59 27.93 -9.38
C THR A 42 -15.55 28.92 -10.54
N SER A 43 -14.74 28.63 -11.57
CA SER A 43 -14.57 29.48 -12.75
C SER A 43 -15.38 28.98 -13.96
N LEU A 44 -16.17 27.91 -13.81
CA LEU A 44 -16.91 27.32 -14.91
C LEU A 44 -18.16 28.14 -15.28
N PRO A 45 -18.58 28.11 -16.56
CA PRO A 45 -19.83 28.72 -16.99
C PRO A 45 -21.05 28.02 -16.36
N PRO A 46 -22.14 28.77 -16.12
CA PRO A 46 -23.39 28.19 -15.64
C PRO A 46 -23.87 27.06 -16.56
N GLY A 47 -24.15 25.89 -15.98
CA GLY A 47 -24.64 24.71 -16.70
C GLY A 47 -23.64 23.55 -16.81
N GLN A 48 -22.35 23.75 -16.54
CA GLN A 48 -21.36 22.65 -16.41
C GLN A 48 -21.14 22.19 -14.97
N GLU A 49 -21.63 22.96 -13.99
CA GLU A 49 -21.45 22.74 -12.55
C GLU A 49 -21.90 21.34 -12.10
N ARG A 50 -23.09 20.88 -12.52
CA ARG A 50 -23.64 19.57 -12.08
C ARG A 50 -22.77 18.37 -12.45
N THR A 51 -22.11 18.40 -13.61
CA THR A 51 -21.23 17.30 -14.04
C THR A 51 -19.96 17.27 -13.20
N VAL A 52 -19.43 18.45 -12.85
CA VAL A 52 -18.24 18.59 -12.02
C VAL A 52 -18.53 18.27 -10.56
N GLU A 53 -19.69 18.65 -10.04
CA GLU A 53 -20.15 18.27 -8.70
C GLU A 53 -20.27 16.75 -8.55
N ALA A 54 -20.88 16.05 -9.52
CA ALA A 54 -20.98 14.60 -9.49
C ALA A 54 -19.60 13.92 -9.55
N TRP A 55 -18.67 14.47 -10.36
CA TRP A 55 -17.29 14.00 -10.43
C TRP A 55 -16.55 14.21 -9.09
N LEU A 56 -16.71 15.39 -8.47
CA LEU A 56 -16.10 15.72 -7.18
C LEU A 56 -16.62 14.79 -6.07
N ALA A 57 -17.93 14.53 -6.02
CA ALA A 57 -18.52 13.62 -5.05
C ALA A 57 -17.96 12.19 -5.16
N PHE A 58 -17.78 11.69 -6.39
CA PHE A 58 -17.11 10.41 -6.62
C PHE A 58 -15.64 10.44 -6.15
N ALA A 59 -14.91 11.50 -6.49
CA ALA A 59 -13.50 11.63 -6.15
C ALA A 59 -13.29 11.72 -4.63
N ASP A 60 -14.15 12.43 -3.91
CA ASP A 60 -14.14 12.52 -2.45
C ASP A 60 -14.41 11.16 -1.79
N ALA A 61 -15.40 10.42 -2.28
CA ALA A 61 -15.68 9.07 -1.76
C ALA A 61 -14.49 8.12 -1.97
N HIS A 62 -13.81 8.21 -3.12
CA HIS A 62 -12.61 7.44 -3.38
C HIS A 62 -11.44 7.85 -2.48
N LEU A 63 -11.23 9.15 -2.28
CA LEU A 63 -10.19 9.67 -1.39
C LEU A 63 -10.43 9.27 0.08
N GLN A 64 -11.69 9.27 0.53
CA GLN A 64 -12.04 8.79 1.86
C GLN A 64 -11.62 7.34 2.07
N HIS A 65 -11.93 6.46 1.10
CA HIS A 65 -11.56 5.05 1.18
C HIS A 65 -10.03 4.83 1.25
N LEU A 66 -9.28 5.60 0.46
CA LEU A 66 -7.81 5.57 0.51
C LEU A 66 -7.27 6.08 1.85
N THR A 67 -7.84 7.16 2.37
CA THR A 67 -7.41 7.76 3.65
C THR A 67 -7.69 6.83 4.83
N GLU A 68 -8.85 6.17 4.84
CA GLU A 68 -9.19 5.14 5.84
C GLU A 68 -8.15 4.01 5.83
N SER A 69 -7.74 3.55 4.64
CA SER A 69 -6.73 2.50 4.47
C SER A 69 -5.35 2.90 5.02
N VAL A 70 -5.01 4.20 5.01
CA VAL A 70 -3.71 4.74 5.42
C VAL A 70 -3.69 5.23 6.87
N SER A 71 -4.85 5.59 7.43
CA SER A 71 -4.98 6.20 8.77
C SER A 71 -4.51 5.33 9.93
N ALA A 72 -4.38 4.02 9.74
CA ALA A 72 -3.87 3.09 10.74
C ALA A 72 -2.57 2.43 10.27
N PRO A 73 -1.39 3.02 10.51
CA PRO A 73 -0.12 2.36 10.25
C PRO A 73 -0.02 1.12 11.14
N LYS A 74 -0.21 -0.05 10.54
CA LYS A 74 -0.06 -1.35 11.21
C LYS A 74 1.29 -1.93 10.85
N LEU A 75 2.05 -2.34 11.86
CA LEU A 75 3.24 -3.14 11.62
C LEU A 75 2.81 -4.48 11.00
N PRO A 76 3.24 -4.81 9.78
CA PRO A 76 2.87 -6.07 9.15
C PRO A 76 3.46 -7.24 9.96
N THR A 77 2.57 -8.12 10.44
CA THR A 77 2.98 -9.36 11.10
C THR A 77 3.04 -10.45 10.03
N PRO A 78 4.26 -10.92 9.66
CA PRO A 78 4.39 -11.97 8.66
C PRO A 78 3.70 -13.25 9.15
N PRO A 79 3.01 -13.99 8.26
CA PRO A 79 2.51 -15.32 8.58
C PRO A 79 3.70 -16.27 8.85
N LYS A 80 3.42 -17.44 9.43
CA LYS A 80 4.45 -18.47 9.60
C LYS A 80 4.92 -18.92 8.20
N PRO A 81 6.20 -18.73 7.84
CA PRO A 81 6.67 -19.08 6.51
C PRO A 81 6.68 -20.60 6.32
N ASP A 82 6.35 -21.03 5.11
CA ASP A 82 6.56 -22.42 4.68
C ASP A 82 7.98 -22.65 4.12
N SER A 83 8.25 -23.86 3.66
CA SER A 83 9.56 -24.21 3.07
C SER A 83 9.84 -23.43 1.79
N ASP A 84 8.81 -23.13 1.00
CA ASP A 84 8.93 -22.45 -0.30
C ASP A 84 9.20 -20.96 -0.13
N ASP A 85 8.57 -20.33 0.86
CA ASP A 85 8.78 -18.95 1.29
C ASP A 85 10.21 -18.68 1.77
N LEU A 86 10.87 -19.70 2.34
CA LEU A 86 12.23 -19.59 2.88
C LEU A 86 13.30 -19.87 1.83
N LYS A 87 13.00 -20.59 0.74
CA LYS A 87 13.95 -20.92 -0.34
C LYS A 87 14.83 -19.74 -0.77
N PRO A 88 14.32 -18.52 -1.05
CA PRO A 88 15.16 -17.41 -1.47
C PRO A 88 16.11 -16.90 -0.38
N PHE A 89 15.84 -17.18 0.90
CA PHE A 89 16.64 -16.75 2.04
C PHE A 89 17.57 -17.85 2.59
N LEU A 90 17.47 -19.07 2.06
CA LEU A 90 18.22 -20.23 2.53
C LEU A 90 19.61 -20.41 1.87
N GLY A 91 19.91 -19.69 0.79
CA GLY A 91 21.24 -19.72 0.14
C GLY A 91 21.72 -21.15 -0.16
N HIS A 92 22.82 -21.59 0.48
CA HIS A 92 23.42 -22.94 0.33
C HIS A 92 22.88 -23.96 1.35
N TRP A 93 21.98 -23.55 2.24
CA TRP A 93 21.44 -24.40 3.29
C TRP A 93 20.17 -25.11 2.78
N SER A 94 20.13 -26.43 2.86
CA SER A 94 18.94 -27.20 2.49
C SER A 94 17.80 -26.90 3.47
N PRO A 95 16.54 -26.74 2.98
CA PRO A 95 15.36 -26.49 3.83
C PRO A 95 15.09 -27.59 4.87
N TYR A 96 15.74 -28.75 4.76
CA TYR A 96 15.56 -29.91 5.64
C TYR A 96 16.60 -30.05 6.77
N GLY A 97 17.43 -29.03 7.01
CA GLY A 97 18.49 -29.08 8.04
C GLY A 97 19.70 -29.91 7.61
N PRO A 98 20.78 -29.97 8.43
CA PRO A 98 21.97 -30.73 8.08
C PRO A 98 21.60 -32.21 7.96
N ARG A 99 21.85 -32.78 6.78
CA ARG A 99 21.78 -34.23 6.58
C ARG A 99 23.00 -34.81 7.26
N SER A 100 22.83 -35.32 8.47
CA SER A 100 23.86 -36.14 9.12
C SER A 100 24.09 -37.36 8.23
N TYR A 101 25.26 -37.42 7.58
CA TYR A 101 25.83 -38.65 7.04
C TYR A 101 26.68 -39.32 8.11
#